data_AF-A0A3M1YMQ1-F1
#
_entry.id   AF-A0A3M1YMQ1-F1
#
_cell.length_a   1.000
_cell.length_b   1.000
_cell.length_c   1.000
_cell.angle_alpha   90.00
_cell.angle_beta   90.00
_cell.angle_gamma   90.00
#
_symmetry.space_group_name_H-M   'P 1'
#
loop_
_entity.id
_entity.type
_entity.pdbx_description
1 polymer ?
#
loop_
_entity_poly.entity_id
_entity_poly.type
_entity_poly.pdbx_seq_one_letter_code
_entity_poly.pdbx_strand_id
1 'polypeptide(L)'
;MKILKIHIKNLNSLKLEKVIDFTAPPLNRTGLFAITGDTGAGKTTILDALTLALYKKTPRGREDEIMSYGAADCFAEVTFEAGGQVYRSKYARRRARNTPGGNLQPPTMELAHLSDPESEGKIIASTLTRVPRQVTEITGLDYDRFCRSVLLAQGDFAAFLNAAPRQRGELLEQITGTQIYGDLSRAAHIQAREEKEKLKALEQKLEISHTLDPEEIADLEAR
;
A
#
# COMPACT_ATOMS: atom_id res chain seq x y z
N MET A 1 9.95 -9.75 -3.05
CA MET A 1 10.67 -8.48 -2.77
C MET A 1 11.73 -8.74 -1.70
N LYS A 2 12.93 -8.21 -1.85
CA LYS A 2 14.03 -8.34 -0.87
C LYS A 2 14.67 -6.97 -0.65
N ILE A 3 14.80 -6.53 0.61
CA ILE A 3 15.52 -5.28 0.92
C ILE A 3 17.02 -5.57 0.91
N LEU A 4 17.78 -4.76 0.17
CA LEU A 4 19.23 -4.88 0.04
C LEU A 4 19.96 -3.85 0.90
N LYS A 5 19.46 -2.61 0.94
CA LYS A 5 20.11 -1.52 1.66
C LYS A 5 19.10 -0.48 2.12
N ILE A 6 19.29 0.07 3.31
CA ILE A 6 18.56 1.23 3.83
C ILE A 6 19.56 2.33 4.13
N HIS A 7 19.28 3.53 3.63
CA HIS A 7 20.12 4.70 3.79
C HIS A 7 19.28 5.86 4.33
N ILE A 8 19.64 6.35 5.51
CA ILE A 8 18.85 7.28 6.32
C ILE A 8 19.70 8.48 6.65
N LYS A 9 19.10 9.68 6.58
CA LYS A 9 19.70 10.90 7.11
C LYS A 9 18.67 11.72 7.86
N ASN A 10 18.99 12.09 9.11
CA ASN A 10 18.22 13.04 9.92
C ASN A 10 16.72 12.75 10.01
N LEU A 11 16.35 11.50 10.28
CA LEU A 11 14.95 11.12 10.51
C LEU A 11 14.72 10.88 12.00
N ASN A 12 13.69 11.50 12.58
CA ASN A 12 13.29 11.36 13.99
C ASN A 12 14.50 11.43 14.94
N SER A 13 14.76 10.35 15.69
CA SER A 13 15.91 10.26 16.61
C SER A 13 17.22 9.82 15.95
N LEU A 14 17.17 9.33 14.70
CA LEU A 14 18.35 8.99 13.90
C LEU A 14 18.92 10.24 13.22
N LYS A 15 19.77 10.95 13.97
CA LYS A 15 20.57 12.05 13.47
C LYS A 15 21.77 11.52 12.66
N LEU A 16 22.24 12.36 11.73
CA LEU A 16 23.34 12.05 10.81
C LEU A 16 22.95 10.98 9.79
N GLU A 17 23.88 10.77 8.86
CA GLU A 17 23.77 9.78 7.81
C GLU A 17 24.12 8.38 8.35
N LYS A 18 23.25 7.42 8.08
CA LYS A 18 23.36 6.02 8.52
C LYS A 18 22.99 5.10 7.37
N VAL A 19 23.82 4.10 7.16
CA VAL A 19 23.64 3.08 6.13
C VAL A 19 23.56 1.72 6.78
N ILE A 20 22.54 0.95 6.42
CA ILE A 20 22.38 -0.46 6.78
C ILE A 20 22.41 -1.23 5.47
N ASP A 21 23.47 -2.02 5.26
CA ASP A 21 23.65 -2.83 4.07
C ASP A 21 23.46 -4.31 4.41
N PHE A 22 22.36 -4.90 3.94
CA PHE A 22 22.04 -6.31 4.18
C PHE A 22 22.81 -7.26 3.25
N THR A 23 23.53 -6.72 2.25
CA THR A 23 24.36 -7.50 1.32
C THR A 23 25.82 -7.62 1.79
N ALA A 24 26.21 -6.83 2.79
CA ALA A 24 27.52 -6.87 3.42
C ALA A 24 27.57 -7.76 4.67
N PRO A 25 28.73 -8.35 5.03
CA PRO A 25 28.91 -8.99 6.33
C PRO A 25 28.76 -7.98 7.49
N PRO A 26 28.22 -8.39 8.65
CA PRO A 26 27.80 -9.75 9.00
C PRO A 26 26.39 -10.15 8.50
N LEU A 27 25.60 -9.19 8.01
CA LEU A 27 24.17 -9.37 7.76
C LEU A 27 23.88 -10.30 6.57
N ASN A 28 24.75 -10.32 5.57
CA ASN A 28 24.58 -11.16 4.37
C ASN A 28 24.65 -12.67 4.64
N ARG A 29 25.19 -13.06 5.80
CA ARG A 29 25.35 -14.45 6.24
C ARG A 29 24.31 -14.89 7.25
N THR A 30 23.51 -13.96 7.77
CA THR A 30 22.51 -14.21 8.79
C THR A 30 21.12 -14.01 8.20
N GLY A 31 20.33 -15.08 8.12
CA GLY A 31 18.92 -15.00 7.72
C GLY A 31 18.01 -14.33 8.76
N LEU A 32 18.51 -14.16 9.99
CA LEU A 32 17.81 -13.54 11.11
C LEU A 32 18.78 -12.65 11.88
N PHE A 33 18.35 -11.43 12.20
CA PHE A 33 19.08 -10.50 13.04
C PHE A 33 18.10 -9.73 13.93
N ALA A 34 18.62 -9.14 15.01
CA ALA A 34 17.84 -8.32 15.92
C ALA A 34 18.36 -6.87 15.91
N ILE A 35 17.42 -5.92 15.94
CA ILE A 35 17.74 -4.50 16.17
C ILE A 35 17.39 -4.20 17.63
N THR A 36 18.41 -4.05 18.47
CA THR A 36 18.27 -3.81 19.91
C THR A 36 18.69 -2.38 20.28
N GLY A 37 18.29 -1.93 21.46
CA GLY A 37 18.59 -0.59 21.98
C GLY A 37 17.47 -0.07 22.86
N ASP A 38 17.68 1.06 23.53
CA ASP A 38 16.72 1.65 24.46
C ASP A 38 15.47 2.19 23.78
N THR A 39 14.41 2.39 24.56
CA THR A 39 13.22 3.12 24.10
C THR A 39 13.61 4.52 23.64
N GLY A 40 13.22 4.89 22.43
CA GLY A 40 13.63 6.17 21.81
C GLY A 40 14.92 6.13 20.98
N ALA A 41 15.68 5.04 21.01
CA ALA A 41 16.95 4.92 20.26
C ALA A 41 16.80 4.93 18.72
N GLY A 42 15.58 4.97 18.18
CA GLY A 42 15.33 5.07 16.74
C GLY A 42 15.10 3.74 16.02
N LYS A 43 14.88 2.64 16.76
CA LYS A 43 14.55 1.32 16.19
C LYS A 43 13.37 1.39 15.22
N THR A 44 12.26 1.98 15.66
CA THR A 44 11.06 2.21 14.83
C THR A 44 11.35 3.14 13.65
N THR A 45 12.28 4.09 13.81
CA THR A 45 12.64 5.03 12.73
C THR A 45 13.30 4.34 11.55
N ILE A 46 14.04 3.25 11.77
CA ILE A 46 14.57 2.42 10.68
C ILE A 46 13.42 1.83 9.85
N LEU A 47 12.35 1.39 10.53
CA LEU A 47 11.16 0.83 9.89
C LEU A 47 10.32 1.93 9.19
N ASP A 48 10.18 3.09 9.82
CA ASP A 48 9.53 4.26 9.22
C ASP A 48 10.26 4.71 7.95
N ALA A 49 11.59 4.63 7.92
CA ALA A 49 12.37 4.97 6.74
C ALA A 49 12.06 4.07 5.54
N LEU A 50 11.81 2.77 5.77
CA LEU A 50 11.42 1.83 4.72
C LEU A 50 10.10 2.26 4.07
N THR A 51 9.05 2.46 4.87
CA THR A 51 7.73 2.81 4.35
C THR A 51 7.72 4.21 3.73
N LEU A 52 8.50 5.14 4.30
CA LEU A 52 8.62 6.50 3.78
C LEU A 52 9.27 6.52 2.40
N ALA A 53 10.39 5.81 2.25
CA ALA A 53 11.11 5.74 0.97
C ALA A 53 10.29 5.06 -0.13
N LEU A 54 9.46 4.07 0.21
CA LEU A 54 8.69 3.29 -0.76
C LEU A 54 7.32 3.93 -1.08
N TYR A 55 6.61 4.40 -0.07
CA TYR A 55 5.20 4.76 -0.17
C TYR A 55 4.87 6.18 0.28
N LYS A 56 5.88 6.99 0.63
CA LYS A 56 5.73 8.34 1.19
C LYS A 56 5.03 8.36 2.56
N LYS A 57 4.67 7.22 3.13
CA LYS A 57 3.86 7.11 4.37
C LYS A 57 4.68 6.52 5.50
N THR A 58 4.28 6.81 6.73
CA THR A 58 4.78 6.12 7.93
C THR A 58 3.61 5.56 8.73
N PRO A 59 3.78 4.41 9.42
CA PRO A 59 2.75 3.86 10.31
C PRO A 59 2.28 4.85 11.38
N ARG A 60 3.14 5.80 11.76
CA ARG A 60 2.85 6.81 12.79
C ARG A 60 2.05 8.02 12.26
N GLY A 61 1.82 8.12 10.94
CA GLY A 61 0.92 9.10 10.31
C GLY A 61 1.41 10.55 10.26
N ARG A 62 2.63 10.86 10.72
CA ARG A 62 3.14 12.25 10.80
C ARG A 62 4.27 12.50 9.80
N GLU A 63 3.95 12.64 8.52
CA GLU A 63 4.93 12.94 7.46
C GLU A 63 5.66 14.29 7.67
N ASP A 64 5.02 15.24 8.35
CA ASP A 64 5.56 16.58 8.58
C ASP A 64 6.57 16.70 9.73
N GLU A 65 6.59 15.71 10.62
CA GLU A 65 7.46 15.72 11.82
C GLU A 65 8.63 14.74 11.70
N ILE A 66 8.85 14.13 10.53
CA ILE A 66 9.88 13.09 10.38
C ILE A 66 11.30 13.68 10.40
N MET A 67 11.49 14.94 9.97
CA MET A 67 12.82 15.56 9.99
C MET A 67 13.29 15.81 11.43
N SER A 68 14.49 15.33 11.79
CA SER A 68 15.10 15.56 13.10
C SER A 68 15.18 17.07 13.43
N TYR A 69 14.93 17.41 14.71
CA TYR A 69 15.03 18.79 15.17
C TYR A 69 16.42 19.39 14.90
N GLY A 70 16.44 20.61 14.34
CA GLY A 70 17.67 21.32 13.97
C GLY A 70 18.32 20.88 12.65
N ALA A 71 17.75 19.90 11.94
CA ALA A 71 18.24 19.51 10.62
C ALA A 71 17.73 20.45 9.52
N ALA A 72 18.56 20.66 8.51
CA ALA A 72 18.20 21.39 7.29
C ALA A 72 17.64 20.48 6.19
N ASP A 73 18.00 19.20 6.21
CA ASP A 73 17.60 18.19 5.25
C ASP A 73 17.47 16.82 5.92
N CYS A 74 16.65 15.96 5.30
CA CYS A 74 16.53 14.56 5.66
C CYS A 74 16.19 13.73 4.43
N PHE A 75 16.53 12.44 4.46
CA PHE A 75 16.09 11.50 3.45
C PHE A 75 15.98 10.08 4.01
N ALA A 76 15.14 9.30 3.33
CA ALA A 76 15.07 7.85 3.43
C ALA A 76 15.27 7.27 2.03
N GLU A 77 16.20 6.34 1.89
CA GLU A 77 16.52 5.68 0.63
C GLU A 77 16.58 4.18 0.86
N VAL A 78 15.95 3.42 -0.04
CA VAL A 78 15.86 1.97 0.04
C VAL A 78 16.26 1.39 -1.29
N THR A 79 17.23 0.48 -1.25
CA THR A 79 17.56 -0.38 -2.39
C THR A 79 16.92 -1.73 -2.17
N PHE A 80 16.16 -2.22 -3.14
CA PHE A 80 15.43 -3.48 -3.04
C PHE A 80 15.44 -4.23 -4.36
N GLU A 81 15.24 -5.54 -4.27
CA GLU A 81 15.13 -6.45 -5.39
C GLU A 81 13.68 -6.93 -5.54
N ALA A 82 13.16 -6.93 -6.77
CA ALA A 82 11.86 -7.47 -7.14
C ALA A 82 11.92 -8.04 -8.56
N GLY A 83 11.40 -9.26 -8.75
CA GLY A 83 11.43 -9.91 -10.07
C GLY A 83 12.83 -10.11 -10.66
N GLY A 84 13.86 -10.29 -9.82
CA GLY A 84 15.25 -10.42 -10.26
C GLY A 84 15.92 -9.10 -10.69
N GLN A 85 15.25 -7.96 -10.51
CA GLN A 85 15.75 -6.63 -10.84
C GLN A 85 15.94 -5.79 -9.58
N VAL A 86 16.94 -4.92 -9.57
CA VAL A 86 17.28 -4.04 -8.44
C VAL A 86 16.80 -2.62 -8.71
N TYR A 87 16.18 -2.03 -7.70
CA TYR A 87 15.62 -0.69 -7.73
C TYR A 87 16.09 0.12 -6.51
N ARG A 88 16.14 1.44 -6.66
CA ARG A 88 16.38 2.39 -5.57
C ARG A 88 15.23 3.38 -5.49
N SER A 89 14.53 3.41 -4.36
CA SER A 89 13.52 4.43 -4.06
C SER A 89 14.07 5.40 -3.01
N LYS A 90 13.92 6.69 -3.23
CA LYS A 90 14.39 7.74 -2.33
C LYS A 90 13.32 8.77 -2.09
N TYR A 91 13.02 9.02 -0.81
CA TYR A 91 12.25 10.17 -0.33
C TYR A 91 13.23 11.17 0.29
N ALA A 92 13.12 12.44 -0.06
CA ALA A 92 13.93 13.50 0.53
C ALA A 92 13.10 14.74 0.86
N ARG A 93 13.52 15.46 1.89
CA ARG A 93 12.92 16.74 2.28
C ARG A 93 14.01 17.68 2.76
N ARG A 94 13.85 18.97 2.45
CA ARG A 94 14.80 20.03 2.81
C ARG A 94 14.11 21.30 3.24
N ARG A 95 14.85 22.18 3.90
CA ARG A 95 14.47 23.55 4.19
C ARG A 95 15.07 24.50 3.16
N ALA A 96 14.46 25.68 3.01
CA ALA A 96 14.94 26.71 2.11
C ALA A 96 16.42 27.03 2.40
N ARG A 97 17.22 27.19 1.33
CA ARG A 97 18.67 27.45 1.41
C ARG A 97 19.48 26.39 2.17
N ASN A 98 18.92 25.20 2.43
CA ASN A 98 19.52 24.17 3.26
C ASN A 98 19.98 24.69 4.63
N THR A 99 19.20 25.56 5.26
CA THR A 99 19.47 26.04 6.62
C THR A 99 18.42 25.54 7.62
N PRO A 100 18.80 25.23 8.88
CA PRO A 100 17.85 24.75 9.90
C PRO A 100 16.67 25.69 10.18
N GLY A 101 16.89 27.00 10.04
CA GLY A 101 15.85 28.03 10.20
C GLY A 101 15.02 28.31 8.93
N GLY A 102 15.30 27.63 7.82
CA GLY A 102 14.59 27.84 6.56
C GLY A 102 13.17 27.24 6.57
N ASN A 103 12.30 27.83 5.75
CA ASN A 103 10.96 27.30 5.50
C ASN A 103 11.02 25.91 4.89
N LEU A 104 10.19 24.99 5.39
CA LEU A 104 10.13 23.61 4.92
C LEU A 104 9.66 23.56 3.47
N GLN A 105 10.41 22.89 2.61
CA GLN A 105 10.07 22.74 1.20
C GLN A 105 9.20 21.50 0.98
N PRO A 106 8.45 21.43 -0.14
CA PRO A 106 7.78 20.20 -0.55
C PRO A 106 8.78 19.05 -0.65
N PRO A 107 8.40 17.83 -0.24
CA PRO A 107 9.27 16.67 -0.36
C PRO A 107 9.42 16.26 -1.84
N THR A 108 10.50 15.56 -2.12
CA THR A 108 10.77 14.95 -3.43
C THR A 108 10.86 13.43 -3.28
N MET A 109 10.48 12.71 -4.33
CA MET A 109 10.70 11.27 -4.42
C MET A 109 11.22 10.89 -5.80
N GLU A 110 12.09 9.91 -5.83
CA GLU A 110 12.59 9.29 -7.06
C GLU A 110 12.64 7.77 -6.92
N LEU A 111 12.41 7.08 -8.04
CA LEU A 111 12.60 5.65 -8.19
C LEU A 111 13.53 5.44 -9.38
N ALA A 112 14.63 4.72 -9.16
CA ALA A 112 15.62 4.39 -10.17
C ALA A 112 15.73 2.87 -10.35
N HIS A 113 15.98 2.44 -11.58
CA HIS A 113 16.32 1.07 -11.91
C HIS A 113 17.85 0.92 -11.93
N LEU A 114 18.39 -0.01 -11.15
CA LEU A 114 19.83 -0.20 -10.98
C LEU A 114 20.37 -1.43 -11.73
N SER A 115 19.51 -2.34 -12.17
CA SER A 115 19.93 -3.55 -12.88
C SER A 115 19.92 -3.43 -14.41
N ASP A 116 19.60 -2.25 -14.95
CA ASP A 116 19.61 -2.00 -16.40
C ASP A 116 21.06 -1.89 -16.92
N PRO A 117 21.55 -2.83 -17.75
CA PRO A 117 22.90 -2.78 -18.28
C PRO A 117 23.13 -1.60 -19.24
N GLU A 118 22.07 -1.07 -19.85
CA GLU A 118 22.15 0.05 -20.80
C GLU A 118 21.87 1.41 -20.14
N SER A 119 21.35 1.43 -18.92
CA SER A 119 20.91 2.65 -18.24
C SER A 119 20.92 2.50 -16.72
N GLU A 120 22.07 2.09 -16.18
CA GLU A 120 22.28 1.94 -14.74
C GLU A 120 21.95 3.25 -14.01
N GLY A 121 20.99 3.21 -13.08
CA GLY A 121 20.56 4.39 -12.33
C GLY A 121 19.48 5.24 -13.02
N LYS A 122 18.88 4.78 -14.12
CA LYS A 122 17.79 5.48 -14.80
C LYS A 122 16.62 5.72 -13.86
N ILE A 123 16.23 6.99 -13.73
CA ILE A 123 15.02 7.39 -13.00
C ILE A 123 13.79 6.96 -13.81
N ILE A 124 13.00 6.06 -13.26
CA ILE A 124 11.75 5.54 -13.86
C ILE A 124 10.50 6.26 -13.34
N ALA A 125 10.59 6.91 -12.17
CA ALA A 125 9.63 7.90 -11.67
C ALA A 125 10.27 8.94 -10.76
N SER A 126 9.71 10.15 -10.75
CA SER A 126 10.24 11.31 -10.00
C SER A 126 9.18 12.15 -9.30
N THR A 127 7.94 11.64 -9.18
CA THR A 127 6.85 12.36 -8.50
C THR A 127 6.34 11.60 -7.28
N LEU A 128 5.86 12.35 -6.30
CA LEU A 128 5.30 11.84 -5.04
C LEU A 128 4.12 10.87 -5.22
N THR A 129 3.44 10.92 -6.36
CA THR A 129 2.31 10.04 -6.69
C THR A 129 2.72 8.88 -7.58
N ARG A 130 3.66 9.09 -8.51
CA ARG A 130 4.09 8.05 -9.46
C ARG A 130 5.02 7.04 -8.82
N VAL A 131 5.92 7.47 -7.93
CA VAL A 131 6.86 6.56 -7.25
C VAL A 131 6.11 5.47 -6.46
N PRO A 132 5.18 5.77 -5.53
CA PRO A 132 4.44 4.73 -4.82
C PRO A 132 3.63 3.80 -5.75
N ARG A 133 3.03 4.33 -6.82
CA ARG A 133 2.30 3.51 -7.81
C ARG A 133 3.21 2.51 -8.50
N GLN A 134 4.36 2.98 -8.97
CA GLN A 134 5.31 2.13 -9.68
C GLN A 134 5.98 1.11 -8.74
N VAL A 135 6.24 1.48 -7.48
CA VAL A 135 6.64 0.52 -6.44
C VAL A 135 5.59 -0.57 -6.25
N THR A 136 4.30 -0.21 -6.18
CA THR A 136 3.20 -1.20 -6.09
C THR A 136 3.14 -2.10 -7.32
N GLU A 137 3.30 -1.56 -8.52
CA GLU A 137 3.32 -2.34 -9.77
C GLU A 137 4.50 -3.32 -9.83
N ILE A 138 5.69 -2.89 -9.41
CA ILE A 138 6.91 -3.72 -9.41
C ILE A 138 6.86 -4.81 -8.34
N THR A 139 6.35 -4.48 -7.14
CA THR A 139 6.42 -5.38 -5.98
C THR A 139 5.14 -6.20 -5.76
N GLY A 140 4.01 -5.79 -6.34
CA GLY A 140 2.68 -6.32 -6.05
C GLY A 140 2.11 -5.90 -4.69
N LEU A 141 2.83 -5.03 -3.96
CA LEU A 141 2.52 -4.63 -2.59
C LEU A 141 2.23 -3.14 -2.55
N ASP A 142 0.98 -2.79 -2.23
CA ASP A 142 0.65 -1.44 -1.79
C ASP A 142 1.11 -1.21 -0.34
N TYR A 143 0.95 0.01 0.17
CA TYR A 143 1.35 0.36 1.52
C TYR A 143 0.73 -0.54 2.59
N ASP A 144 -0.58 -0.80 2.49
CA ASP A 144 -1.31 -1.55 3.50
C ASP A 144 -0.86 -3.03 3.49
N ARG A 145 -0.75 -3.63 2.30
CA ARG A 145 -0.20 -4.98 2.12
C ARG A 145 1.22 -5.08 2.64
N PHE A 146 2.08 -4.09 2.37
CA PHE A 146 3.45 -4.07 2.84
C PHE A 146 3.52 -4.07 4.37
N CYS A 147 2.73 -3.22 5.04
CA CYS A 147 2.65 -3.16 6.51
C CYS A 147 1.96 -4.38 7.15
N ARG A 148 1.24 -5.19 6.38
CA ARG A 148 0.56 -6.40 6.88
C ARG A 148 1.37 -7.68 6.65
N SER A 149 2.19 -7.73 5.59
CA SER A 149 2.89 -8.94 5.15
C SER A 149 4.41 -8.89 5.28
N VAL A 150 5.02 -7.71 5.19
CA VAL A 150 6.49 -7.55 5.21
C VAL A 150 6.93 -6.85 6.49
N LEU A 151 6.30 -5.73 6.81
CA LEU A 151 6.63 -4.92 7.97
C LEU A 151 5.53 -5.01 9.02
N LEU A 152 5.64 -5.97 9.94
CA LEU A 152 4.72 -6.06 11.08
C LEU A 152 5.04 -4.94 12.09
N ALA A 153 4.34 -3.81 11.98
CA ALA A 153 4.45 -2.73 12.94
C ALA A 153 4.01 -3.18 14.34
N GLN A 154 4.59 -2.56 15.37
CA GLN A 154 4.37 -2.92 16.77
C GLN A 154 2.88 -2.79 17.14
N GLY A 155 2.24 -3.90 17.51
CA GLY A 155 0.81 -3.96 17.88
C GLY A 155 -0.11 -4.51 16.78
N ASP A 156 0.24 -4.33 15.50
CA ASP A 156 -0.61 -4.72 14.37
C ASP A 156 -0.67 -6.24 14.16
N PHE A 157 0.37 -6.98 14.56
CA PHE A 157 0.33 -8.45 14.52
C PHE A 157 -0.68 -9.04 15.51
N ALA A 158 -0.77 -8.48 16.71
CA ALA A 158 -1.79 -8.89 17.68
C ALA A 158 -3.19 -8.49 17.18
N ALA A 159 -3.33 -7.33 16.54
CA ALA A 159 -4.58 -6.94 15.90
C ALA A 159 -4.96 -7.90 14.76
N PHE A 160 -4.01 -8.36 13.95
CA PHE A 160 -4.24 -9.38 12.92
C PHE A 160 -4.72 -10.72 13.51
N LEU A 161 -4.02 -11.26 14.51
CA LEU A 161 -4.42 -12.52 15.17
C LEU A 161 -5.80 -12.41 15.82
N ASN A 162 -6.08 -11.28 16.48
CA ASN A 162 -7.33 -11.05 17.19
C ASN A 162 -8.46 -10.48 16.32
N ALA A 163 -8.20 -10.18 15.04
CA ALA A 163 -9.20 -9.63 14.13
C ALA A 163 -10.38 -10.58 13.95
N ALA A 164 -11.59 -10.05 13.75
CA ALA A 164 -12.76 -10.87 13.47
C ALA A 164 -12.57 -11.66 12.15
N PRO A 165 -13.23 -12.82 11.95
CA PRO A 165 -13.06 -13.65 10.76
C PRO A 165 -13.22 -12.88 9.44
N ARG A 166 -14.14 -11.92 9.39
CA ARG A 166 -14.35 -11.03 8.23
C ARG A 166 -13.12 -10.16 7.94
N GLN A 167 -12.59 -9.48 8.97
CA GLN A 167 -11.40 -8.64 8.84
C GLN A 167 -10.16 -9.46 8.47
N ARG A 168 -10.00 -10.67 9.03
CA ARG A 168 -8.95 -11.60 8.61
C ARG A 168 -9.11 -12.05 7.15
N GLY A 169 -10.35 -12.29 6.70
CA GLY A 169 -10.64 -12.61 5.30
C GLY A 169 -10.19 -11.48 4.36
N GLU A 170 -10.57 -10.25 4.67
CA GLU A 170 -10.14 -9.06 3.90
C GLU A 170 -8.61 -8.90 3.88
N LEU A 171 -7.95 -9.18 5.01
CA LEU A 171 -6.49 -9.17 5.11
C LEU A 171 -5.83 -10.24 4.24
N LEU A 172 -6.35 -11.48 4.28
CA LEU A 172 -5.84 -12.58 3.46
C LEU A 172 -6.05 -12.31 1.97
N GLU A 173 -7.21 -11.79 1.57
CA GLU A 173 -7.48 -11.41 0.18
C GLU A 173 -6.50 -10.37 -0.35
N GLN A 174 -6.10 -9.41 0.48
CA GLN A 174 -5.08 -8.42 0.11
C GLN A 174 -3.70 -9.06 -0.04
N ILE A 175 -3.34 -10.03 0.80
CA ILE A 175 -2.04 -10.72 0.72
C ILE A 175 -1.98 -11.64 -0.51
N THR A 176 -3.04 -12.38 -0.79
CA THR A 176 -3.11 -13.34 -1.91
C THR A 176 -3.46 -12.69 -3.24
N GLY A 177 -3.82 -11.40 -3.25
CA GLY A 177 -4.25 -10.69 -4.45
C GLY A 177 -5.60 -11.16 -4.97
N THR A 178 -6.44 -11.79 -4.14
CA THR A 178 -7.74 -12.37 -4.55
C THR A 178 -8.89 -11.36 -4.48
N GLN A 179 -8.60 -10.06 -4.55
CA GLN A 179 -9.59 -8.98 -4.57
C GLN A 179 -10.62 -9.12 -5.69
N ILE A 180 -10.21 -9.75 -6.80
CA ILE A 180 -11.05 -10.05 -7.96
C ILE A 180 -12.32 -10.83 -7.58
N TYR A 181 -12.25 -11.70 -6.56
CA TYR A 181 -13.41 -12.47 -6.11
C TYR A 181 -14.40 -11.60 -5.34
N GLY A 182 -13.90 -10.63 -4.57
CA GLY A 182 -14.71 -9.61 -3.93
C GLY A 182 -15.42 -8.70 -4.94
N ASP A 183 -14.72 -8.29 -6.00
CA ASP A 183 -15.31 -7.51 -7.11
C ASP A 183 -16.39 -8.32 -7.84
N LEU A 184 -16.10 -9.58 -8.18
CA LEU A 184 -17.03 -10.47 -8.84
C LEU A 184 -18.29 -10.71 -7.98
N SER A 185 -18.12 -10.93 -6.68
CA SER A 185 -19.22 -11.09 -5.75
C SER A 185 -20.10 -9.84 -5.67
N ARG A 186 -19.51 -8.64 -5.67
CA ARG A 186 -20.26 -7.37 -5.72
C ARG A 186 -21.06 -7.24 -7.01
N ALA A 187 -20.43 -7.51 -8.15
CA ALA A 187 -21.09 -7.45 -9.45
C ALA A 187 -22.28 -8.41 -9.53
N ALA A 188 -22.08 -9.67 -9.10
CA ALA A 188 -23.15 -10.67 -9.05
C ALA A 188 -24.30 -10.24 -8.13
N HIS A 189 -24.00 -9.65 -6.97
CA HIS A 189 -25.02 -9.17 -6.03
C HIS A 189 -25.84 -7.99 -6.60
N ILE A 190 -25.19 -7.05 -7.30
CA ILE A 190 -25.88 -5.94 -7.98
C ILE A 190 -26.83 -6.51 -9.05
N GLN A 191 -26.32 -7.39 -9.91
CA GLN A 191 -27.12 -8.00 -10.97
C GLN A 191 -28.30 -8.80 -10.42
N ALA A 192 -28.09 -9.60 -9.37
CA ALA A 192 -29.16 -10.36 -8.73
C ALA A 192 -30.24 -9.44 -8.12
N ARG A 193 -29.84 -8.31 -7.54
CA ARG A 193 -30.77 -7.32 -7.01
C ARG A 193 -31.61 -6.68 -8.12
N GLU A 194 -30.98 -6.28 -9.21
CA GLU A 194 -31.67 -5.68 -10.36
C GLU A 194 -32.69 -6.64 -10.99
N GLU A 195 -32.32 -7.91 -11.19
CA GLU A 195 -33.25 -8.93 -11.70
C GLU A 195 -34.40 -9.19 -10.74
N LYS A 196 -34.16 -9.16 -9.42
CA LYS A 196 -35.22 -9.32 -8.42
C LYS A 196 -36.19 -8.13 -8.41
N GLU A 197 -35.69 -6.91 -8.62
CA GLU A 197 -36.53 -5.72 -8.76
C GLU A 197 -37.36 -5.78 -10.06
N LYS A 198 -36.79 -6.26 -11.18
CA LYS A 198 -37.55 -6.51 -12.42
C LYS A 198 -38.63 -7.56 -12.24
N LEU A 199 -38.30 -8.69 -11.61
CA LEU A 199 -39.27 -9.76 -11.33
C LEU A 199 -40.44 -9.21 -10.52
N LYS A 200 -40.15 -8.48 -9.44
CA LYS A 200 -41.18 -7.87 -8.59
C LYS A 200 -42.06 -6.90 -9.37
N ALA A 201 -41.49 -6.13 -10.29
CA ALA A 201 -42.26 -5.22 -11.15
C ALA A 201 -43.15 -5.98 -12.17
N LEU A 202 -42.69 -7.11 -12.70
CA LEU A 202 -43.50 -7.98 -13.56
C LEU A 202 -44.62 -8.66 -12.78
N GLU A 203 -44.34 -9.17 -11.58
CA GLU A 203 -45.35 -9.78 -10.69
C GLU A 203 -46.46 -8.78 -10.36
N GLN A 204 -46.11 -7.53 -10.01
CA GLN A 204 -47.10 -6.47 -9.80
C GLN A 204 -47.94 -6.17 -11.05
N LYS A 205 -47.35 -6.20 -12.25
CA LYS A 205 -48.12 -6.02 -13.50
C LYS A 205 -49.07 -7.18 -13.75
N LEU A 206 -48.66 -8.41 -13.42
CA LEU A 206 -49.48 -9.61 -13.55
C LEU A 206 -50.67 -9.56 -12.59
N GLU A 207 -50.49 -9.11 -11.36
CA GLU A 207 -51.59 -8.95 -10.39
C GLU A 207 -52.61 -7.87 -10.80
N ILE A 208 -52.19 -6.85 -11.56
CA ILE A 208 -53.07 -5.79 -12.07
C ILE A 208 -53.78 -6.21 -13.36
N SER A 209 -53.23 -7.19 -14.09
CA SER A 209 -53.82 -7.71 -15.31
C SER A 209 -54.99 -8.63 -14.98
N HIS A 210 -56.22 -8.17 -15.19
CA HIS A 210 -57.40 -9.02 -15.08
C HIS A 210 -57.32 -10.14 -16.13
N THR A 211 -57.15 -11.38 -15.69
CA THR A 211 -57.37 -12.54 -16.54
C THR A 211 -58.87 -12.70 -16.74
N LEU A 212 -59.31 -12.84 -17.99
CA LEU A 212 -60.71 -13.13 -18.31
C LEU A 212 -61.03 -14.55 -17.85
N ASP A 213 -62.17 -14.73 -17.20
CA ASP A 213 -62.64 -16.05 -16.83
C ASP A 213 -63.10 -16.84 -18.08
N PRO A 214 -63.11 -18.19 -18.04
CA PRO A 214 -63.43 -19.00 -19.21
C PRO A 214 -64.79 -18.67 -19.87
N GLU A 215 -65.76 -18.21 -19.08
CA GLU A 215 -67.06 -17.75 -19.57
C GLU A 215 -66.96 -16.44 -20.36
N GLU A 216 -66.14 -15.48 -19.91
CA GLU A 216 -65.94 -14.19 -20.60
C GLU A 216 -65.18 -14.36 -21.92
N ILE A 217 -64.30 -15.36 -21.99
CA ILE A 217 -63.59 -15.73 -23.23
C ILE A 217 -64.57 -16.34 -24.24
N ALA A 218 -65.44 -17.25 -23.79
CA ALA A 218 -66.43 -17.89 -24.66
C ALA A 218 -67.44 -16.87 -25.25
N ASP A 219 -67.85 -15.87 -24.48
CA ASP A 219 -68.74 -14.79 -24.94
C ASP A 219 -68.09 -13.86 -25.97
N LEU A 220 -66.77 -13.66 -25.90
CA LEU A 220 -66.02 -12.86 -26.88
C LEU A 220 -65.74 -13.62 -28.18
N GLU A 221 -65.51 -14.94 -28.12
CA GLU A 221 -65.30 -15.79 -29.30
C GLU A 221 -66.60 -16.11 -30.06
N ALA A 222 -67.75 -16.00 -29.40
CA ALA A 222 -69.07 -16.20 -30.00
C ALA A 222 -69.61 -14.96 -30.75
N ARG A 223 -68.89 -13.82 -30.72
CA ARG A 223 -69.19 -12.59 -31.47
C ARG A 223 -68.42 -12.53 -32.79
#